data_AF-R5CFF4-F1
#
_entry.id   AF-R5CFF4-F1
#
_cell.length_a   1.000
_cell.length_b   1.000
_cell.length_c   1.000
_cell.angle_alpha   90.00
_cell.angle_beta   90.00
_cell.angle_gamma   90.00
#
_symmetry.space_group_name_H-M   'P 1'
#
loop_
_entity.id
_entity.type
_entity.pdbx_description
1 polymer ?
#
loop_
_entity_poly.entity_id
_entity_poly.type
_entity_poly.pdbx_seq_one_letter_code
_entity_poly.pdbx_strand_id
1 'polypeptide(L)'
;MKKFISIISVIIFAVTPFTFVSCDEDYEIADTLWGVWEGKMYVQSTWNGQTYMSSYSVIQFDRAPNHYDSGTGYWIDYYSGAPWDYFASHIDWIVSNGTIKIYSYEDDSYYYIYDYSLSDNHFSGVIDSEYGDPMEFYLRKTASPDWGDVDWGWNYSQDWGWDYSSRAAAQQPVRTIGTGQE
;
A
#
# COMPACT_ATOMS: atom_id res chain seq x y z
N MET A 1 -41.50 -33.61 4.74
CA MET A 1 -40.02 -33.79 4.72
C MET A 1 -39.48 -32.84 3.65
N LYS A 2 -38.54 -31.93 3.83
CA LYS A 2 -37.48 -31.70 4.84
C LYS A 2 -37.40 -30.19 5.16
N LYS A 3 -37.00 -29.87 6.39
CA LYS A 3 -36.76 -28.52 6.91
C LYS A 3 -35.32 -28.12 6.55
N PHE A 4 -35.11 -26.94 5.97
CA PHE A 4 -33.79 -26.30 5.95
C PHE A 4 -33.80 -25.20 7.00
N ILE A 5 -33.19 -25.51 8.14
CA ILE A 5 -32.83 -24.54 9.16
C ILE A 5 -31.58 -23.86 8.61
N SER A 6 -31.73 -22.64 8.10
CA SER A 6 -30.57 -21.79 7.83
C SER A 6 -30.23 -21.07 9.13
N ILE A 7 -29.11 -21.45 9.73
CA ILE A 7 -28.60 -20.84 10.96
C ILE A 7 -28.06 -19.45 10.58
N ILE A 8 -28.73 -18.41 11.06
CA ILE A 8 -28.22 -17.04 11.07
C ILE A 8 -26.94 -17.06 11.93
N SER A 9 -25.78 -16.96 11.30
CA SER A 9 -24.51 -16.73 11.99
C SER A 9 -24.39 -15.23 12.25
N VAL A 10 -24.81 -14.78 13.44
CA VAL A 10 -24.50 -13.43 13.92
C VAL A 10 -23.06 -13.46 14.42
N ILE A 11 -22.14 -12.96 13.61
CA ILE A 11 -20.78 -12.63 14.04
C ILE A 11 -20.88 -11.33 14.84
N ILE A 12 -20.81 -11.43 16.16
CA ILE A 12 -20.63 -10.25 17.03
C ILE A 12 -19.14 -9.93 16.96
N PHE A 13 -18.77 -8.99 16.08
CA PHE A 13 -17.49 -8.30 16.22
C PHE A 13 -17.56 -7.49 17.51
N ALA A 14 -16.75 -7.87 18.49
CA ALA A 14 -16.54 -7.05 19.67
C ALA A 14 -15.84 -5.76 19.22
N VAL A 15 -16.63 -4.71 19.00
CA VAL A 15 -16.08 -3.37 18.80
C VAL A 15 -15.65 -2.89 20.20
N THR A 16 -14.38 -3.07 20.52
CA THR A 16 -13.79 -2.45 21.70
C THR A 16 -13.87 -0.93 21.51
N PRO A 17 -14.53 -0.19 22.41
CA PRO A 17 -14.52 1.26 22.33
C PRO A 17 -13.12 1.74 22.69
N PHE A 18 -12.34 2.12 21.68
CA PHE A 18 -11.08 2.83 21.87
C PHE A 18 -11.40 4.16 22.57
N THR A 19 -10.91 4.29 23.80
CA THR A 19 -11.06 5.50 24.59
C THR A 19 -10.08 6.53 24.05
N PHE A 20 -10.60 7.58 23.42
CA PHE A 20 -9.86 8.70 22.84
C PHE A 20 -8.85 9.34 23.80
N VAL A 21 -7.59 8.90 23.72
CA VAL A 21 -6.38 9.68 24.01
C VAL A 21 -5.43 9.44 22.83
N SER A 22 -5.81 9.94 21.65
CA SER A 22 -5.25 9.50 20.36
C SER A 22 -3.75 9.75 20.20
N CYS A 23 -3.16 10.71 20.90
CA CYS A 23 -1.73 11.03 20.73
C CYS A 23 -0.77 9.94 21.21
N ASP A 24 -1.09 9.25 22.31
CA ASP A 24 -0.19 8.22 22.85
C ASP A 24 -0.33 6.90 22.06
N GLU A 25 -1.55 6.56 21.64
CA GLU A 25 -1.83 5.35 20.86
C GLU A 25 -1.30 5.46 19.42
N ASP A 26 -1.50 6.61 18.76
CA ASP A 26 -0.96 6.85 17.40
C ASP A 26 0.58 6.77 17.39
N TYR A 27 1.23 7.22 18.46
CA TYR A 27 2.66 7.09 18.64
C TYR A 27 3.12 5.63 18.75
N GLU A 28 2.47 4.81 19.59
CA GLU A 28 2.85 3.40 19.75
C GLU A 28 2.68 2.60 18.44
N ILE A 29 1.63 2.91 17.69
CA ILE A 29 1.42 2.38 16.33
C ILE A 29 2.58 2.78 15.44
N ALA A 30 2.92 4.08 15.37
CA ALA A 30 3.97 4.60 14.51
C ALA A 30 5.36 4.05 14.88
N ASP A 31 5.64 3.86 16.17
CA ASP A 31 6.90 3.28 16.66
C ASP A 31 7.04 1.81 16.21
N THR A 32 5.94 1.05 16.26
CA THR A 32 5.92 -0.34 15.76
C THR A 32 6.02 -0.41 14.23
N LEU A 33 5.36 0.53 13.54
CA LEU A 33 5.30 0.62 12.07
C LEU A 33 6.65 0.94 11.44
N TRP A 34 7.51 1.70 12.13
CA TRP A 34 8.83 2.07 11.64
C TRP A 34 9.63 0.85 11.16
N GLY A 35 10.17 0.93 9.93
CA GLY A 35 10.98 -0.10 9.31
C GLY A 35 10.47 -0.50 7.93
N VAL A 36 10.94 -1.65 7.44
CA VAL A 36 10.60 -2.16 6.11
C VAL A 36 9.72 -3.39 6.23
N TRP A 37 8.68 -3.41 5.41
CA TRP A 37 7.64 -4.44 5.37
C TRP A 37 7.52 -4.99 3.98
N GLU A 38 7.49 -6.31 3.85
CA GLU A 38 7.42 -6.98 2.57
C GLU A 38 6.38 -8.09 2.58
N GLY A 39 5.75 -8.35 1.44
CA GLY A 39 4.80 -9.46 1.35
C GLY A 39 3.78 -9.28 0.25
N LYS A 40 2.62 -9.92 0.45
CA LYS A 40 1.55 -9.88 -0.54
C LYS A 40 0.61 -8.73 -0.22
N MET A 41 0.47 -7.84 -1.20
CA MET A 41 -0.53 -6.80 -1.23
C MET A 41 -1.04 -6.73 -2.66
N TYR A 42 -2.37 -6.79 -2.84
CA TYR A 42 -2.98 -6.89 -4.16
C TYR A 42 -3.15 -5.50 -4.77
N VAL A 43 -2.07 -5.02 -5.37
CA VAL A 43 -2.05 -3.73 -6.06
C VAL A 43 -2.20 -3.96 -7.54
N GLN A 44 -3.07 -3.18 -8.19
CA GLN A 44 -3.26 -3.25 -9.62
C GLN A 44 -2.57 -2.11 -10.31
N SER A 45 -2.11 -2.37 -11.53
CA SER A 45 -1.69 -1.32 -12.45
C SER A 45 -2.37 -1.53 -13.79
N THR A 46 -3.09 -0.50 -14.26
CA THR A 46 -3.72 -0.52 -15.58
C THR A 46 -2.87 0.25 -16.58
N TRP A 47 -2.51 -0.39 -17.68
CA TRP A 47 -1.75 0.22 -18.77
C TRP A 47 -2.17 -0.33 -20.12
N ASN A 48 -2.37 0.57 -21.10
CA ASN A 48 -2.76 0.22 -22.46
C ASN A 48 -3.99 -0.71 -22.52
N GLY A 49 -4.97 -0.45 -21.65
CA GLY A 49 -6.21 -1.24 -21.56
C GLY A 49 -6.05 -2.65 -21.01
N GLN A 50 -4.93 -2.97 -20.36
CA GLN A 50 -4.68 -4.24 -19.67
C GLN A 50 -4.42 -3.97 -18.18
N THR A 51 -4.89 -4.89 -17.33
CA THR A 51 -4.69 -4.83 -15.87
C THR A 51 -3.65 -5.86 -15.46
N TYR A 52 -2.65 -5.40 -14.72
CA TYR A 52 -1.58 -6.22 -14.16
C TYR A 52 -1.67 -6.22 -12.64
N MET A 53 -1.47 -7.38 -12.02
CA MET A 53 -1.49 -7.55 -10.59
C MET A 53 -0.07 -7.60 -10.03
N SER A 54 0.18 -6.88 -8.95
CA SER A 54 1.42 -7.05 -8.19
C SER A 54 1.45 -8.45 -7.59
N SER A 55 2.63 -9.06 -7.66
CA SER A 55 2.92 -10.35 -7.05
C SER A 55 3.42 -10.19 -5.61
N TYR A 56 3.99 -9.02 -5.30
CA TYR A 56 4.71 -8.73 -4.07
C TYR A 56 4.92 -7.22 -3.93
N SER A 57 4.94 -6.73 -2.70
CA SER A 57 5.15 -5.32 -2.39
C SER A 57 6.15 -5.17 -1.25
N VAL A 58 6.91 -4.08 -1.28
CA VAL A 58 7.82 -3.65 -0.22
C VAL A 58 7.51 -2.21 0.14
N ILE A 59 7.29 -1.93 1.42
CA ILE A 59 7.00 -0.60 1.94
C ILE A 59 7.98 -0.29 3.08
N GLN A 60 8.68 0.82 2.98
CA GLN A 60 9.52 1.37 4.03
C GLN A 60 8.81 2.56 4.65
N PHE A 61 8.65 2.54 5.98
CA PHE A 61 8.17 3.67 6.78
C PHE A 61 9.35 4.23 7.56
N ASP A 62 9.91 5.35 7.11
CA ASP A 62 10.95 6.10 7.81
C ASP A 62 10.32 7.15 8.69
N ARG A 63 10.77 7.22 9.94
CA ARG A 63 10.26 8.18 10.91
C ARG A 63 10.84 9.58 10.69
N ALA A 64 10.00 10.60 10.71
CA ALA A 64 10.47 11.97 10.64
C ALA A 64 11.22 12.38 11.93
N PRO A 65 12.31 13.16 11.82
CA PRO A 65 12.98 13.70 13.00
C PRO A 65 12.03 14.58 13.83
N ASN A 66 11.85 14.25 15.11
CA ASN A 66 10.99 14.97 16.07
C ASN A 66 9.47 14.88 15.85
N HIS A 67 9.02 14.08 14.87
CA HIS A 67 7.61 13.74 14.68
C HIS A 67 7.45 12.25 14.93
N TYR A 68 6.56 11.94 15.88
CA TYR A 68 6.50 10.62 16.50
C TYR A 68 5.45 9.73 15.83
N ASP A 69 4.54 10.33 15.06
CA ASP A 69 3.37 9.73 14.42
C ASP A 69 3.44 9.79 12.88
N SER A 70 4.54 10.27 12.30
CA SER A 70 4.64 10.54 10.85
C SER A 70 6.05 10.44 10.32
N GLY A 71 6.16 10.41 8.99
CA GLY A 71 7.44 10.45 8.32
C GLY A 71 7.34 10.26 6.80
N THR A 72 8.45 9.82 6.23
CA THR A 72 8.62 9.60 4.79
C THR A 72 8.84 8.12 4.52
N GLY A 73 9.04 7.74 3.27
CA GLY A 73 9.41 6.37 2.96
C GLY A 73 9.31 6.05 1.49
N TYR A 74 9.22 4.75 1.22
CA TYR A 74 9.16 4.20 -0.13
C TYR A 74 8.12 3.09 -0.21
N TRP A 75 7.44 2.98 -1.35
CA TRP A 75 6.55 1.87 -1.65
C TRP A 75 6.82 1.37 -3.07
N ILE A 76 7.22 0.10 -3.16
CA ILE A 76 7.52 -0.60 -4.40
C ILE A 76 6.55 -1.78 -4.55
N ASP A 77 5.95 -1.91 -5.73
CA ASP A 77 5.13 -3.05 -6.13
C ASP A 77 5.80 -3.77 -7.30
N TYR A 78 6.00 -5.08 -7.16
CA TYR A 78 6.61 -5.93 -8.18
C TYR A 78 5.54 -6.68 -8.96
N TYR A 79 5.58 -6.56 -10.29
CA TYR A 79 4.60 -7.14 -11.19
C TYR A 79 5.19 -8.34 -11.93
N SER A 80 4.36 -9.36 -12.17
CA SER A 80 4.74 -10.50 -13.02
C SER A 80 3.89 -10.47 -14.28
N GLY A 81 4.53 -10.49 -15.45
CA GLY A 81 3.84 -10.49 -16.75
C GLY A 81 3.41 -9.10 -17.24
N ALA A 82 3.77 -8.04 -16.51
CA ALA A 82 3.70 -6.68 -17.02
C ALA A 82 4.91 -6.36 -17.93
N PRO A 83 4.82 -5.34 -18.82
CA PRO A 83 5.96 -4.83 -19.58
C PRO A 83 7.08 -4.20 -18.74
N TRP A 84 6.85 -4.03 -17.43
CA TRP A 84 7.79 -3.51 -16.45
C TRP A 84 7.87 -4.47 -15.25
N ASP A 85 8.99 -4.43 -14.54
CA ASP A 85 9.24 -5.33 -13.41
C ASP A 85 8.61 -4.82 -12.10
N TYR A 86 8.57 -3.50 -11.91
CA TYR A 86 8.05 -2.87 -10.71
C TYR A 86 7.54 -1.46 -10.96
N PHE A 87 6.78 -0.95 -9.99
CA PHE A 87 6.46 0.46 -9.85
C PHE A 87 6.92 0.92 -8.47
N ALA A 88 7.60 2.07 -8.40
CA ALA A 88 8.14 2.61 -7.16
C ALA A 88 7.67 4.05 -6.92
N SER A 89 7.30 4.34 -5.68
CA SER A 89 6.88 5.66 -5.24
C SER A 89 7.58 6.07 -3.94
N HIS A 90 7.96 7.34 -3.86
CA HIS A 90 8.17 8.01 -2.59
C HIS A 90 6.83 8.17 -1.87
N ILE A 91 6.85 8.08 -0.55
CA ILE A 91 5.65 8.28 0.27
C ILE A 91 5.89 9.23 1.43
N ASP A 92 4.82 9.93 1.81
CA ASP A 92 4.65 10.49 3.15
C ASP A 92 3.62 9.65 3.91
N TRP A 93 3.79 9.50 5.21
CA TRP A 93 2.83 8.77 6.04
C TRP A 93 2.58 9.45 7.38
N ILE A 94 1.38 9.23 7.92
CA ILE A 94 0.97 9.68 9.25
C ILE A 94 -0.02 8.69 9.87
N VAL A 95 0.13 8.42 11.15
CA VAL A 95 -0.88 7.75 11.96
C VAL A 95 -1.77 8.82 12.58
N SER A 96 -3.07 8.71 12.37
CA SER A 96 -4.05 9.63 12.96
C SER A 96 -5.32 8.88 13.31
N ASN A 97 -5.70 8.91 14.59
CA ASN A 97 -6.86 8.20 15.13
C ASN A 97 -6.86 6.71 14.76
N GLY A 98 -5.71 6.06 14.93
CA GLY A 98 -5.50 4.64 14.62
C GLY A 98 -5.43 4.31 13.13
N THR A 99 -5.64 5.26 12.23
CA THR A 99 -5.54 5.03 10.78
C THR A 99 -4.17 5.45 10.27
N ILE A 100 -3.52 4.59 9.49
CA ILE A 100 -2.27 4.94 8.80
C ILE A 100 -2.67 5.53 7.44
N LYS A 101 -2.39 6.82 7.24
CA LYS A 101 -2.62 7.52 5.98
C LYS A 101 -1.29 7.65 5.24
N ILE A 102 -1.29 7.28 3.97
CA ILE A 102 -0.11 7.32 3.08
C ILE A 102 -0.44 8.22 1.89
N TYR A 103 0.43 9.18 1.59
CA TYR A 103 0.44 9.89 0.31
C TYR A 103 1.54 9.33 -0.56
N SER A 104 1.19 8.95 -1.78
CA SER A 104 2.11 8.40 -2.78
C SER A 104 2.38 9.46 -3.85
N TYR A 105 3.62 9.93 -3.93
CA TYR A 105 3.99 11.06 -4.78
C TYR A 105 3.86 10.76 -6.26
N GLU A 106 4.32 9.58 -6.68
CA GLU A 106 4.27 9.18 -8.06
C GLU A 106 2.82 8.89 -8.46
N ASP A 107 1.98 8.32 -7.61
CA ASP A 107 0.54 8.15 -7.93
C ASP A 107 -0.31 9.41 -7.81
N ASP A 108 0.22 10.46 -7.16
CA ASP A 108 -0.55 11.63 -6.71
C ASP A 108 -1.86 11.22 -5.98
N SER A 109 -1.76 10.24 -5.09
CA SER A 109 -2.92 9.57 -4.48
C SER A 109 -2.73 9.26 -3.01
N TYR A 110 -3.85 9.23 -2.28
CA TYR A 110 -3.89 8.84 -0.88
C TYR A 110 -4.37 7.39 -0.71
N TYR A 111 -3.72 6.71 0.22
CA TYR A 111 -4.06 5.37 0.66
C TYR A 111 -4.28 5.37 2.18
N TYR A 112 -5.17 4.49 2.64
CA TYR A 112 -5.58 4.41 4.03
C TYR A 112 -5.49 2.96 4.49
N ILE A 113 -4.83 2.73 5.62
CA ILE A 113 -4.75 1.42 6.25
C ILE A 113 -5.47 1.46 7.60
N TYR A 114 -6.41 0.55 7.79
CA TYR A 114 -7.24 0.42 8.99
C TYR A 114 -7.56 -1.05 9.27
N ASP A 115 -8.21 -1.32 10.41
CA ASP A 115 -8.57 -2.67 10.89
C ASP A 115 -7.39 -3.66 10.83
N TYR A 116 -6.19 -3.17 11.19
CA TYR A 116 -4.96 -3.95 11.11
C TYR A 116 -4.55 -4.59 12.44
N SER A 117 -3.77 -5.65 12.31
CA SER A 117 -2.91 -6.20 13.36
C SER A 117 -1.47 -5.87 13.02
N LEU A 118 -0.79 -5.19 13.95
CA LEU A 118 0.60 -4.77 13.83
C LEU A 118 1.39 -5.30 15.03
N SER A 119 2.54 -5.90 14.76
CA SER A 119 3.47 -6.43 15.75
C SER A 119 4.90 -6.34 15.20
N ASP A 120 5.92 -6.59 16.01
CA ASP A 120 7.33 -6.48 15.60
C ASP A 120 7.71 -7.19 14.29
N ASN A 121 6.97 -8.23 13.85
CA ASN A 121 7.32 -9.01 12.66
C ASN A 121 6.15 -9.25 11.70
N HIS A 122 4.95 -8.78 12.02
CA HIS A 122 3.76 -9.00 11.20
C HIS A 122 2.91 -7.74 11.11
N PHE A 123 2.46 -7.45 9.90
CA PHE A 123 1.57 -6.34 9.62
C PHE A 123 0.53 -6.80 8.59
N SER A 124 -0.74 -6.83 9.00
CA SER A 124 -1.85 -7.24 8.15
C SER A 124 -3.07 -6.40 8.47
N GLY A 125 -3.87 -6.06 7.48
CA GLY A 125 -5.09 -5.27 7.66
C GLY A 125 -5.76 -4.99 6.34
N VAL A 126 -6.59 -3.95 6.32
CA VAL A 126 -7.24 -3.48 5.11
C VAL A 126 -6.54 -2.23 4.60
N ILE A 127 -6.24 -2.20 3.31
CA ILE A 127 -5.80 -1.00 2.58
C ILE A 127 -6.92 -0.54 1.64
N ASP A 128 -7.13 0.77 1.57
CA ASP A 128 -8.12 1.44 0.75
C ASP A 128 -7.50 2.66 0.05
N SER A 129 -8.13 3.12 -1.02
CA SER A 129 -7.71 4.30 -1.79
C SER A 129 -8.93 5.05 -2.33
N GLU A 130 -8.72 6.24 -2.90
CA GLU A 130 -9.82 7.01 -3.51
C GLU A 130 -10.53 6.24 -4.64
N TYR A 131 -9.81 5.35 -5.34
CA TYR A 131 -10.31 4.58 -6.47
C TYR A 131 -10.04 3.10 -6.30
N GLY A 132 -11.11 2.30 -6.17
CA GLY A 132 -11.05 0.86 -6.12
C GLY A 132 -11.81 0.27 -4.94
N ASP A 133 -11.61 -1.02 -4.68
CA ASP A 133 -12.23 -1.73 -3.56
C ASP A 133 -11.18 -1.96 -2.45
N PRO A 134 -11.52 -1.78 -1.16
CA PRO A 134 -10.62 -2.09 -0.07
C PRO A 134 -10.16 -3.55 -0.12
N MET A 135 -8.89 -3.80 0.25
CA MET A 135 -8.31 -5.13 0.19
C MET A 135 -7.50 -5.48 1.42
N GLU A 136 -7.48 -6.77 1.74
CA GLU A 136 -6.61 -7.30 2.78
C GLU A 136 -5.16 -7.43 2.27
N PHE A 137 -4.21 -7.13 3.15
CA PHE A 137 -2.79 -7.35 2.91
C PHE A 137 -2.15 -8.14 4.05
N TYR A 138 -1.00 -8.75 3.75
CA TYR A 138 -0.16 -9.39 4.76
C TYR A 138 1.32 -9.19 4.43
N LEU A 139 2.01 -8.51 5.34
CA LEU A 139 3.41 -8.14 5.27
C LEU A 139 4.18 -8.65 6.49
N ARG A 140 5.49 -8.83 6.30
CA ARG A 140 6.46 -9.21 7.33
C ARG A 140 7.54 -8.16 7.41
N LYS A 141 8.04 -7.92 8.63
CA LYS A 141 9.15 -7.00 8.82
C LYS A 141 10.43 -7.60 8.24
N THR A 142 11.19 -6.79 7.51
CA THR A 142 12.40 -7.19 6.79
C THR A 142 13.50 -6.14 6.93
N ALA A 143 14.69 -6.44 6.41
CA ALA A 143 15.79 -5.50 6.36
C ALA A 143 15.58 -4.48 5.23
N SER A 144 16.03 -3.24 5.46
CA SER A 144 16.01 -2.22 4.41
C SER A 144 16.95 -2.62 3.26
N PRO A 145 16.46 -2.70 2.00
CA PRO A 145 17.29 -2.92 0.84
C PRO A 145 18.03 -1.63 0.44
N ASP A 146 18.98 -1.76 -0.48
CA ASP A 146 19.61 -0.59 -1.10
C ASP A 146 18.67 0.00 -2.16
N TRP A 147 18.22 1.24 -1.95
CA TRP A 147 17.31 1.95 -2.85
C TRP A 147 18.04 2.77 -3.93
N GLY A 148 19.38 2.77 -3.95
CA GLY A 148 20.18 3.68 -4.78
C GLY A 148 19.97 3.55 -6.29
N ASP A 149 19.58 2.35 -6.75
CA ASP A 149 19.38 2.03 -8.18
C ASP A 149 17.88 1.86 -8.55
N VAL A 150 16.96 2.36 -7.72
CA VAL A 150 15.52 2.31 -8.02
C VAL A 150 15.12 3.46 -8.96
N ASP A 151 14.45 3.10 -10.05
CA ASP A 151 13.77 4.04 -10.94
C ASP A 151 12.42 4.43 -10.34
N TRP A 152 12.25 5.70 -10.02
CA TRP A 152 11.05 6.22 -9.39
C TRP A 152 9.97 6.58 -10.41
N GLY A 153 8.75 6.09 -10.18
CA GLY A 153 7.61 6.28 -11.06
C GLY A 153 7.64 5.41 -12.32
N TRP A 154 7.15 5.95 -13.43
CA TRP A 154 6.98 5.27 -14.72
C TRP A 154 8.00 5.71 -15.77
N ASN A 155 9.01 6.49 -15.38
CA ASN A 155 10.04 6.94 -16.30
C ASN A 155 11.07 5.83 -16.51
N TYR A 156 10.62 4.72 -17.09
CA TYR A 156 11.48 3.60 -17.46
C TYR A 156 12.54 4.12 -18.43
N SER A 157 13.81 3.87 -18.09
CA SER A 157 14.94 3.99 -18.99
C SER A 157 14.73 3.05 -20.19
N GLN A 158 13.98 3.50 -21.20
CA GLN A 158 14.24 3.06 -22.57
C GLN A 158 15.48 3.82 -23.03
N ASP A 159 16.64 3.28 -22.71
CA ASP A 159 17.87 3.57 -23.43
C ASP A 159 17.62 3.18 -24.89
N TRP A 160 17.15 4.12 -25.72
CA TRP A 160 17.45 4.33 -27.14
C TRP A 160 16.69 5.57 -27.66
N GLY A 161 17.37 6.72 -27.67
CA GLY A 161 17.06 7.79 -28.62
C GLY A 161 16.15 8.91 -28.11
N TRP A 162 16.67 10.13 -28.22
CA TRP A 162 15.96 11.38 -27.97
C TRP A 162 14.63 11.48 -28.73
N ASP A 163 13.52 11.60 -28.00
CA ASP A 163 12.42 12.48 -28.41
C ASP A 163 11.53 12.87 -27.21
N TYR A 164 11.57 14.14 -26.82
CA TYR A 164 10.65 14.69 -25.81
C TYR A 164 9.18 14.70 -26.29
N SER A 165 8.93 14.46 -27.59
CA SER A 165 7.59 14.49 -28.19
C SER A 165 6.77 13.20 -27.98
N SER A 166 7.41 12.07 -27.67
CA SER A 166 6.72 10.77 -27.47
C SER A 166 6.14 10.57 -26.07
N ARG A 167 6.54 11.41 -25.09
CA ARG A 167 5.98 11.41 -23.72
C ARG A 167 4.47 11.69 -23.70
N ALA A 168 3.94 12.35 -24.73
CA ALA A 168 2.51 12.66 -24.87
C ALA A 168 1.66 11.46 -25.37
N ALA A 169 2.30 10.36 -25.80
CA ALA A 169 1.60 9.18 -26.33
C ALA A 169 1.75 7.92 -25.45
N ALA A 170 2.67 7.91 -24.48
CA ALA A 170 2.79 6.81 -23.53
C ALA A 170 1.75 6.98 -22.41
N GLN A 171 0.77 6.08 -22.35
CA GLN A 171 -0.18 6.05 -21.24
C GLN A 171 0.58 5.72 -19.95
N GLN A 172 0.43 6.56 -18.94
CA GLN A 172 0.96 6.31 -17.60
C GLN A 172 0.25 5.09 -17.00
N PRO A 173 0.97 4.10 -16.43
CA PRO A 173 0.34 3.06 -15.62
C PRO A 173 -0.40 3.71 -14.45
N VAL A 174 -1.66 3.37 -14.22
CA VAL A 174 -2.43 3.90 -13.09
C VAL A 174 -2.53 2.83 -12.02
N ARG A 175 -2.06 3.15 -10.80
CA ARG A 175 -2.07 2.23 -9.66
C ARG A 175 -3.37 2.37 -8.85
N THR A 176 -4.03 1.25 -8.60
CA THR A 176 -5.26 1.22 -7.78
C THR A 176 -5.25 0.02 -6.83
N ILE A 177 -5.93 0.14 -5.69
CA ILE A 177 -6.21 -1.00 -4.81
C ILE A 177 -7.49 -1.69 -5.31
N GLY A 178 -7.52 -3.01 -5.42
CA GLY A 178 -8.78 -3.70 -5.75
C GLY A 178 -8.63 -5.07 -6.37
N THR A 179 -9.72 -5.84 -6.35
CA THR A 179 -9.88 -7.03 -7.19
C THR A 179 -10.17 -6.58 -8.62
N GLY A 180 -9.56 -7.23 -9.61
CA GLY A 180 -9.74 -6.83 -11.00
C GLY A 180 -11.20 -7.01 -11.30
N GLN A 181 -11.87 -5.97 -11.80
CA GLN A 181 -13.20 -6.20 -12.35
C GLN A 181 -13.04 -7.23 -13.48
N GLU A 182 -13.61 -8.41 -13.26
CA GLU A 182 -13.79 -9.45 -14.28
C GLU A 182 -14.60 -8.93 -15.47
#